data_AF-A0A2H0SR14-F1
#
_entry.id   AF-A0A2H0SR14-F1
#
_cell.length_a   1.000
_cell.length_b   1.000
_cell.length_c   1.000
_cell.angle_alpha   90.00
_cell.angle_beta   90.00
_cell.angle_gamma   90.00
#
_symmetry.space_group_name_H-M   'P 1'
#
loop_
_entity.id
_entity.type
_entity.pdbx_description
1 polymer ?
#
loop_
_entity_poly.entity_id
_entity_poly.type
_entity_poly.pdbx_seq_one_letter_code
_entity_poly.pdbx_strand_id
1 'polypeptide(L)'
;MATNAIKVVDSESAKVKRTQAKSDSSPVRIKAKTRSVLDDLLKRANKNHVGRKVKADDVICYALGLVGDDQLAEVSHSALTNKDRLEILYLNAKKEHRSLTRDEFYGRLLDGKLTRT
;
A
#
# COMPACT_ATOMS: atom_id res chain seq x y z
N MET A 1 61.24 -53.76 2.63
CA MET A 1 61.21 -52.67 3.64
C MET A 1 61.41 -51.36 2.91
N ALA A 2 60.38 -50.50 2.92
CA ALA A 2 60.34 -49.04 2.71
C ALA A 2 59.09 -48.64 1.90
N THR A 3 58.00 -48.33 2.61
CA THR A 3 56.79 -47.70 2.12
C THR A 3 57.00 -46.19 2.05
N ASN A 4 56.62 -45.52 0.96
CA ASN A 4 56.78 -44.07 0.83
C ASN A 4 55.43 -43.34 0.68
N ALA A 5 55.10 -42.65 1.77
CA ALA A 5 54.33 -41.43 1.96
C ALA A 5 53.19 -41.04 0.99
N ILE A 6 52.00 -41.04 1.57
CA ILE A 6 50.79 -40.30 1.24
C ILE A 6 51.08 -38.78 1.22
N LYS A 7 50.60 -38.06 0.20
CA LYS A 7 50.26 -36.63 0.28
C LYS A 7 48.81 -36.44 -0.14
N VAL A 8 47.95 -36.31 0.87
CA VAL A 8 46.60 -35.74 0.77
C VAL A 8 46.79 -34.27 0.43
N VAL A 9 46.23 -33.82 -0.70
CA VAL A 9 46.07 -32.40 -0.99
C VAL A 9 44.62 -32.10 -0.70
N ASP A 10 44.39 -31.38 0.40
CA ASP A 10 43.09 -30.90 0.83
C ASP A 10 42.45 -30.10 -0.31
N SER A 11 41.33 -30.63 -0.82
CA SER A 11 40.49 -29.89 -1.76
C SER A 11 39.67 -28.88 -0.97
N GLU A 12 40.26 -27.70 -0.80
CA GLU A 12 39.60 -26.52 -0.29
C GLU A 12 38.38 -26.23 -1.18
N SER A 13 37.20 -26.54 -0.64
CA SER A 13 35.91 -26.37 -1.29
C SER A 13 35.69 -24.89 -1.61
N ALA A 14 36.04 -24.51 -2.84
CA ALA A 14 35.78 -23.20 -3.40
C ALA A 14 34.28 -22.91 -3.33
N LYS A 15 33.88 -22.05 -2.39
CA LYS A 15 32.54 -21.49 -2.32
C LYS A 15 32.28 -20.71 -3.59
N VAL A 16 31.62 -21.35 -4.55
CA VAL A 16 31.02 -20.70 -5.72
C VAL A 16 30.04 -19.65 -5.20
N LYS A 17 30.45 -18.38 -5.22
CA LYS A 17 29.56 -17.24 -4.98
C LYS A 17 28.53 -17.23 -6.10
N ARG A 18 27.34 -17.77 -5.82
CA ARG A 18 26.16 -17.56 -6.67
C ARG A 18 25.94 -16.06 -6.74
N THR A 19 26.18 -15.47 -7.90
CA THR A 19 25.76 -14.12 -8.24
C THR A 19 24.25 -14.07 -8.06
N GLN A 20 23.80 -13.40 -7.00
CA GLN A 20 22.39 -13.16 -6.76
C GLN A 20 21.88 -12.31 -7.92
N ALA A 21 21.04 -12.91 -8.77
CA ALA A 21 20.25 -12.16 -9.72
C ALA A 21 19.52 -11.07 -8.95
N LYS A 22 19.70 -9.80 -9.36
CA LYS A 22 18.97 -8.68 -8.78
C LYS A 22 17.49 -8.94 -9.05
N SER A 23 16.74 -9.28 -8.01
CA SER A 23 15.29 -9.39 -8.12
C SER A 23 14.74 -7.98 -8.32
N ASP A 24 13.97 -7.78 -9.39
CA ASP A 24 13.26 -6.53 -9.69
C ASP A 24 12.02 -6.37 -8.80
N SER A 25 12.22 -6.49 -7.49
CA SER A 25 11.15 -6.41 -6.50
C SER A 25 11.52 -5.42 -5.40
N SER A 26 10.61 -4.47 -5.16
CA SER A 26 10.71 -3.50 -4.09
C SER A 26 9.84 -3.90 -2.89
N PRO A 27 10.36 -3.89 -1.65
CA PRO A 27 9.55 -4.21 -0.48
C PRO A 27 8.55 -3.08 -0.18
N VAL A 28 7.25 -3.41 -0.21
CA VAL A 28 6.17 -2.49 0.20
C VAL A 28 5.78 -2.77 1.65
N ARG A 29 5.85 -1.74 2.51
CA ARG A 29 5.38 -1.84 3.90
C ARG A 29 3.88 -1.58 3.96
N ILE A 30 3.13 -2.58 4.40
CA ILE A 30 1.68 -2.49 4.61
C ILE A 30 1.32 -2.61 6.09
N LYS A 31 0.19 -2.03 6.49
CA LYS A 31 -0.33 -2.15 7.86
C LYS A 31 -0.73 -3.60 8.15
N ALA A 32 -0.60 -4.03 9.41
CA ALA A 32 -0.92 -5.40 9.83
C ALA A 32 -2.37 -5.81 9.50
N LYS A 33 -3.32 -4.88 9.65
CA LYS A 33 -4.73 -5.10 9.27
C LYS A 33 -4.87 -5.45 7.78
N THR A 34 -4.22 -4.68 6.91
CA THR A 34 -4.24 -4.90 5.46
C THR A 34 -3.62 -6.25 5.08
N ARG A 35 -2.52 -6.62 5.76
CA ARG A 35 -1.89 -7.93 5.58
C ARG A 35 -2.84 -9.08 5.92
N SER A 36 -3.54 -9.00 7.05
CA SER A 36 -4.52 -10.03 7.43
C SER A 36 -5.61 -10.22 6.37
N VAL A 37 -6.14 -9.11 5.84
CA VAL A 37 -7.16 -9.15 4.78
C VAL A 37 -6.61 -9.80 3.52
N LEU A 38 -5.37 -9.47 3.14
CA LEU A 38 -4.70 -10.07 1.98
C LEU A 38 -4.50 -11.57 2.17
N ASP A 39 -4.06 -12.00 3.34
CA ASP A 39 -3.87 -13.43 3.66
C ASP A 39 -5.20 -14.19 3.58
N ASP A 40 -6.30 -13.61 4.06
CA ASP A 40 -7.63 -14.24 3.98
C ASP A 40 -8.20 -14.27 2.55
N LEU A 41 -7.89 -13.27 1.73
CA LEU A 41 -8.17 -13.31 0.29
C LEU A 41 -7.39 -14.42 -0.40
N LEU A 42 -6.10 -14.56 -0.09
CA LEU A 42 -5.26 -15.62 -0.66
C LEU A 42 -5.70 -17.01 -0.23
N LYS A 43 -6.13 -17.20 1.02
CA LYS A 43 -6.72 -18.47 1.48
C LYS A 43 -7.97 -18.81 0.69
N ARG A 44 -8.87 -17.84 0.48
CA ARG A 44 -10.10 -18.05 -0.30
C ARG A 44 -9.80 -18.40 -1.75
N ALA A 45 -8.93 -17.63 -2.41
CA ALA A 45 -8.53 -17.86 -3.79
C ALA A 45 -7.86 -19.22 -3.99
N ASN A 46 -7.07 -19.69 -3.00
CA ASN A 46 -6.33 -20.95 -3.10
C ASN A 46 -7.05 -22.18 -2.52
N LYS A 47 -8.23 -22.03 -1.88
CA LYS A 47 -8.89 -23.12 -1.15
C LYS A 47 -9.28 -24.31 -2.03
N ASN A 48 -9.75 -24.04 -3.25
CA ASN A 48 -10.18 -25.04 -4.23
C ASN A 48 -9.47 -24.87 -5.58
N HIS A 49 -8.26 -24.33 -5.55
CA HIS A 49 -7.56 -23.95 -6.77
C HIS A 49 -7.04 -25.15 -7.54
N VAL A 50 -7.34 -25.23 -8.84
CA VAL A 50 -6.75 -26.18 -9.78
C VAL A 50 -5.72 -25.41 -10.63
N GLY A 51 -4.43 -25.68 -10.45
CA GLY A 51 -3.32 -25.01 -11.17
C GLY A 51 -2.35 -24.23 -10.28
N ARG A 52 -1.71 -23.19 -10.83
CA ARG A 52 -0.69 -22.38 -10.13
C ARG A 52 -1.29 -21.57 -9.00
N LYS A 53 -0.73 -21.71 -7.79
CA LYS A 53 -1.11 -20.93 -6.61
C LYS A 53 -1.07 -19.42 -6.87
N VAL A 54 -2.15 -18.73 -6.52
CA VAL A 54 -2.26 -17.27 -6.59
C VAL A 54 -1.35 -16.64 -5.54
N LYS A 55 -0.50 -15.71 -5.96
CA LYS A 55 0.41 -14.95 -5.08
C LYS A 55 -0.22 -13.61 -4.67
N ALA A 56 0.34 -13.01 -3.62
CA ALA A 56 -0.04 -11.68 -3.17
C ALA A 56 0.06 -10.63 -4.30
N ASP A 57 1.13 -10.72 -5.10
CA ASP A 57 1.40 -9.83 -6.22
C ASP A 57 0.28 -9.86 -7.28
N ASP A 58 -0.20 -11.06 -7.63
CA ASP A 58 -1.29 -11.24 -8.61
C ASP A 58 -2.57 -10.55 -8.14
N VAL A 59 -2.91 -10.69 -6.85
CA VAL A 59 -4.10 -10.07 -6.25
C VAL A 59 -3.97 -8.55 -6.20
N ILE A 60 -2.77 -8.04 -5.84
CA ILE A 60 -2.52 -6.60 -5.78
C ILE A 60 -2.56 -5.99 -7.17
N CYS A 61 -1.93 -6.62 -8.15
CA CYS A 61 -1.92 -6.16 -9.54
C CYS A 61 -3.35 -6.08 -10.11
N TYR A 62 -4.15 -7.13 -9.89
CA TYR A 62 -5.55 -7.13 -10.29
C TYR A 62 -6.36 -6.04 -9.58
N ALA A 63 -6.17 -5.88 -8.27
CA ALA A 63 -6.86 -4.84 -7.50
C ALA A 63 -6.49 -3.43 -7.98
N LEU A 64 -5.21 -3.17 -8.28
CA LEU A 64 -4.75 -1.88 -8.81
C LEU A 64 -5.35 -1.59 -10.20
N GLY A 65 -5.56 -2.62 -11.03
CA GLY A 65 -6.24 -2.46 -12.32
C GLY A 65 -7.73 -2.12 -12.23
N LEU A 66 -8.37 -2.39 -11.08
CA LEU A 66 -9.77 -2.05 -10.82
C LEU A 66 -9.95 -0.66 -10.20
N VAL A 67 -8.88 -0.05 -9.69
CA VAL A 67 -8.94 1.30 -9.12
C VAL A 67 -8.99 2.30 -10.26
N GLY A 68 -10.18 2.83 -10.53
CA GLY A 68 -10.38 3.96 -11.42
C GLY A 68 -10.25 5.30 -10.68
N ASP A 69 -10.42 6.38 -11.43
CA ASP A 69 -10.29 7.75 -10.92
C ASP A 69 -11.33 8.05 -9.81
N ASP A 70 -12.52 7.49 -9.90
CA ASP A 70 -13.59 7.67 -8.91
C ASP A 70 -13.21 7.08 -7.54
N GLN A 71 -12.66 5.86 -7.54
CA GLN A 71 -12.22 5.20 -6.31
C GLN A 71 -11.00 5.90 -5.72
N LEU A 72 -10.12 6.44 -6.57
CA LEU A 72 -8.98 7.22 -6.11
C LEU A 72 -9.43 8.54 -5.45
N ALA A 73 -10.43 9.21 -6.03
CA ALA A 73 -11.07 10.36 -5.42
C ALA A 73 -11.69 10.00 -4.06
N GLU A 74 -12.40 8.87 -3.95
CA GLU A 74 -12.97 8.40 -2.68
C GLU A 74 -11.89 8.11 -1.63
N VAL A 75 -10.79 7.45 -2.01
CA VAL A 75 -9.66 7.21 -1.11
C VAL A 75 -9.08 8.53 -0.62
N SER A 76 -8.89 9.51 -1.51
CA SER A 76 -8.42 10.85 -1.12
C SER A 76 -9.40 11.55 -0.17
N HIS A 77 -10.71 11.40 -0.39
CA HIS A 77 -11.75 11.97 0.46
C HIS A 77 -11.80 11.30 1.84
N SER A 78 -11.55 9.99 1.89
CA SER A 78 -11.48 9.22 3.14
C SER A 78 -10.24 9.59 3.97
N ALA A 79 -9.16 10.01 3.31
CA ALA A 79 -7.91 10.45 3.94
C ALA A 79 -7.98 11.88 4.50
N LEU A 80 -8.96 12.70 4.08
CA LEU A 80 -9.15 14.06 4.59
C LEU A 80 -9.45 14.04 6.10
N THR A 81 -8.67 14.79 6.87
CA THR A 81 -8.96 15.02 8.29
C THR A 81 -10.15 15.95 8.45
N ASN A 82 -10.75 16.00 9.65
CA ASN A 82 -11.84 16.93 9.93
C ASN A 82 -11.42 18.39 9.73
N LYS A 83 -10.14 18.72 9.95
CA LYS A 83 -9.60 20.05 9.66
C LYS A 83 -9.61 20.33 8.16
N ASP A 84 -9.14 19.38 7.35
CA ASP A 84 -9.11 19.53 5.89
C ASP A 84 -10.52 19.65 5.30
N ARG A 85 -11.48 18.89 5.85
CA ARG A 85 -12.90 19.01 5.48
C ARG A 85 -13.45 20.40 5.77
N LEU A 86 -13.14 20.97 6.93
CA LEU A 86 -13.55 22.33 7.29
C LEU A 86 -12.89 23.38 6.39
N GLU A 87 -11.63 23.19 6.02
CA GLU A 87 -10.94 24.10 5.10
C GLU A 87 -11.53 24.04 3.68
N ILE A 88 -11.88 22.85 3.18
CA ILE A 88 -12.56 22.71 1.88
C ILE A 88 -13.91 23.44 1.91
N LEU A 89 -14.69 23.26 2.98
CA LEU A 89 -15.98 23.95 3.14
C LEU A 89 -15.80 25.48 3.21
N TYR A 90 -14.78 25.95 3.93
CA TYR A 90 -14.44 27.37 3.99
C TYR A 90 -14.04 27.92 2.61
N LEU A 91 -13.22 27.20 1.86
CA LEU A 91 -12.80 27.59 0.51
C LEU A 91 -13.98 27.66 -0.46
N ASN A 92 -14.93 26.72 -0.35
CA ASN A 92 -16.15 26.74 -1.15
C ASN A 92 -17.05 27.92 -0.77
N ALA A 93 -17.28 28.15 0.52
CA ALA A 93 -18.06 29.29 1.01
C ALA A 93 -17.42 30.65 0.64
N LYS A 94 -16.08 30.72 0.60
CA LYS A 94 -15.36 31.93 0.17
C LYS A 94 -15.48 32.19 -1.34
N LYS A 95 -15.61 31.15 -2.17
CA LYS A 95 -15.87 31.32 -3.61
C LYS A 95 -17.25 31.93 -3.85
N GLU A 96 -18.24 31.53 -3.05
CA GLU A 96 -19.61 32.04 -3.10
C GLU A 96 -19.75 33.43 -2.44
N HIS A 97 -18.96 33.68 -1.40
CA HIS A 97 -18.92 34.94 -0.66
C HIS A 97 -17.48 35.49 -0.61
N ARG A 98 -17.15 36.37 -1.57
CA ARG A 98 -15.80 36.94 -1.77
C ARG A 98 -15.15 37.55 -0.51
N SER A 99 -15.93 37.92 0.49
CA SER A 99 -15.48 38.60 1.71
C SER A 99 -15.68 37.80 3.00
N LEU A 100 -15.86 36.47 2.91
CA LEU A 100 -16.07 35.66 4.11
C LEU A 100 -14.75 35.46 4.86
N THR A 101 -14.69 35.93 6.11
CA THR A 101 -13.59 35.63 7.03
C THR A 101 -13.79 34.29 7.73
N ARG A 102 -12.72 33.70 8.28
CA ARG A 102 -12.81 32.41 8.99
C ARG A 102 -13.75 32.46 10.18
N ASP A 103 -13.73 33.57 10.92
CA ASP A 103 -14.56 33.74 12.12
C ASP A 103 -16.04 33.84 11.76
N GLU A 104 -16.38 34.58 10.71
CA GLU A 104 -17.75 34.62 10.16
C GLU A 104 -18.20 33.27 9.60
N PHE A 105 -17.29 32.51 9.00
CA PHE A 105 -17.58 31.15 8.54
C PHE A 105 -17.90 30.21 9.71
N TYR A 106 -17.08 30.21 10.75
CA TYR A 106 -17.35 29.40 11.95
C TYR A 106 -18.64 29.83 12.65
N GLY A 107 -18.90 31.14 12.75
CA GLY A 107 -20.16 31.66 13.28
C GLY A 107 -21.37 31.17 12.50
N ARG A 108 -21.35 31.25 11.17
CA ARG A 108 -22.45 30.77 10.32
C ARG A 108 -22.60 29.24 10.33
N LEU A 109 -21.51 28.51 10.52
CA LEU A 109 -21.51 27.05 10.66
C LEU A 109 -22.13 26.61 12.00
N LEU A 110 -21.82 27.31 13.09
CA LEU A 110 -22.40 27.07 14.43
C LEU A 110 -23.87 27.47 14.51
N ASP A 111 -24.25 28.54 13.81
CA ASP A 111 -25.65 28.99 13.64
C ASP A 111 -26.52 28.01 12.83
N GLY A 112 -25.93 26.96 12.25
CA GLY A 112 -26.65 25.97 11.43
C GLY A 112 -27.10 26.50 10.06
N LYS A 113 -26.61 27.66 9.63
CA LYS A 113 -26.97 28.30 8.34
C LYS A 113 -26.22 27.71 7.14
N LEU A 114 -25.09 27.05 7.36
CA LEU A 114 -24.35 26.27 6.36
C LEU A 114 -24.59 24.77 6.59
N THR A 115 -25.68 24.24 6.04
CA THR A 115 -25.92 22.80 5.97
C THR A 115 -25.48 22.24 4.61
N ARG A 116 -24.83 21.08 4.66
CA ARG A 116 -24.28 20.33 3.54
C ARG A 116 -25.39 20.09 2.49
N THR A 117 -25.35 20.82 1.39
CA THR A 117 -26.05 20.45 0.15
C THR A 117 -25.14 19.60 -0.72
#